data_AF-A0A923LF82-F1
#
_entry.id   AF-A0A923LF82-F1
#
_cell.length_a   1.000
_cell.length_b   1.000
_cell.length_c   1.000
_cell.angle_alpha   90.00
_cell.angle_beta   90.00
_cell.angle_gamma   90.00
#
_symmetry.space_group_name_H-M   'P 1'
#
loop_
_entity.id
_entity.type
_entity.pdbx_description
1 polymer ?
#
loop_
_entity_poly.entity_id
_entity_poly.type
_entity_poly.pdbx_seq_one_letter_code
_entity_poly.pdbx_strand_id
1 'polypeptide(L)'
;MLKTAGAFLILLASTGIGVSFSMDLKKRCEELRILKRLAAMLRGEIRYAKTPLPEAFVRIAQRLSEPFQGFLEEVAGELEQADGTGLGEIWNRKICQCLGQTRLTGADRERLKTLGEVLGYLDREMQLAAIDLYLEQLDCGIAEALEDRGSKERLYRSLGVAGGIFLVILLI
;
A
#
# COMPACT_ATOMS: atom_id res chain seq x y z
N MET A 1 -8.01 17.57 42.28
CA MET A 1 -6.80 17.50 41.42
C MET A 1 -6.72 16.21 40.61
N LEU A 2 -6.97 15.03 41.19
CA LEU A 2 -6.91 13.76 40.45
C LEU A 2 -8.00 13.64 39.34
N LYS A 3 -9.23 14.11 39.62
CA LYS A 3 -10.34 14.11 38.63
C LYS A 3 -10.08 14.97 37.40
N THR A 4 -9.51 16.17 37.59
CA THR A 4 -9.18 17.09 36.49
C THR A 4 -8.01 16.58 35.64
N ALA A 5 -7.02 15.94 36.26
CA ALA A 5 -5.91 15.29 35.55
C ALA A 5 -6.40 14.09 34.72
N GLY A 6 -7.31 13.26 35.26
CA GLY A 6 -7.93 12.15 34.55
C GLY A 6 -8.76 12.59 33.33
N ALA A 7 -9.54 13.67 33.49
CA ALA A 7 -10.31 14.25 32.39
C ALA A 7 -9.41 14.72 31.23
N PHE A 8 -8.28 15.35 31.52
CA PHE A 8 -7.32 15.80 30.51
C PHE A 8 -6.64 14.64 29.77
N LEU A 9 -6.33 13.56 30.49
CA LEU A 9 -5.69 12.36 29.93
C LEU A 9 -6.63 11.60 28.99
N ILE A 10 -7.92 11.55 29.30
CA ILE A 10 -8.97 10.95 28.46
C ILE A 10 -9.16 11.76 27.16
N LEU A 11 -9.18 13.09 27.24
CA LEU A 11 -9.29 13.96 26.05
C LEU A 11 -8.08 13.81 25.11
N LEU A 12 -6.86 13.71 25.66
CA LEU A 12 -5.66 13.46 24.88
C LEU A 12 -5.68 12.07 24.21
N ALA A 13 -6.07 11.02 24.93
CA ALA A 13 -6.12 9.67 24.39
C ALA A 13 -7.17 9.52 23.27
N SER A 14 -8.38 10.05 23.48
CA SER A 14 -9.47 10.00 22.49
C SER A 14 -9.16 10.80 21.22
N THR A 15 -8.51 11.96 21.37
CA THR A 15 -8.03 12.76 20.22
C THR A 15 -6.89 12.04 19.48
N GLY A 16 -5.96 11.43 20.21
CA GLY A 16 -4.83 10.68 19.64
C GLY A 16 -5.26 9.50 18.77
N ILE A 17 -6.30 8.76 19.19
CA ILE A 17 -6.85 7.63 18.42
C ILE A 17 -7.44 8.13 17.09
N GLY A 18 -8.20 9.23 17.10
CA GLY A 18 -8.77 9.81 15.87
C GLY A 18 -7.71 10.27 14.85
N VAL A 19 -6.58 10.79 15.33
CA VAL A 19 -5.44 11.18 14.48
C VAL A 19 -4.74 9.95 13.90
N SER A 20 -4.58 8.88 14.69
CA SER A 20 -3.94 7.63 14.24
C SER A 20 -4.68 6.98 13.07
N PHE A 21 -6.02 6.91 13.13
CA PHE A 21 -6.81 6.36 12.01
C PHE A 21 -6.69 7.18 10.73
N SER A 22 -6.62 8.52 10.85
CA SER A 22 -6.40 9.39 9.70
C SER A 22 -5.01 9.18 9.08
N MET A 23 -3.99 8.89 9.89
CA MET A 23 -2.65 8.56 9.41
C MET A 23 -2.61 7.24 8.63
N ASP A 24 -3.32 6.21 9.06
CA ASP A 24 -3.33 4.92 8.35
C ASP A 24 -3.99 5.02 6.96
N LEU A 25 -5.08 5.81 6.84
CA LEU A 25 -5.69 6.15 5.55
C LEU A 25 -4.73 6.89 4.63
N LYS A 26 -3.97 7.85 5.18
CA LYS A 26 -2.94 8.59 4.44
C LYS A 26 -1.83 7.67 3.95
N LYS A 27 -1.34 6.77 4.81
CA LYS A 27 -0.32 5.78 4.45
C LYS A 27 -0.77 4.86 3.32
N ARG A 28 -2.00 4.33 3.38
CA ARG A 28 -2.55 3.51 2.29
C ARG A 28 -2.56 4.27 0.96
N CYS A 29 -2.99 5.54 0.94
CA CYS A 29 -2.95 6.36 -0.28
C CYS A 29 -1.52 6.52 -0.83
N GLU A 30 -0.54 6.75 0.04
CA GLU A 30 0.86 6.88 -0.34
C GLU A 30 1.41 5.57 -0.93
N GLU A 31 1.12 4.44 -0.28
CA GLU A 31 1.48 3.10 -0.76
C GLU A 31 0.87 2.78 -2.13
N LEU A 32 -0.42 3.07 -2.35
CA LEU A 32 -1.07 2.87 -3.66
C LEU A 32 -0.43 3.75 -4.75
N ARG A 33 -0.01 4.98 -4.43
CA ARG A 33 0.71 5.84 -5.37
C ARG A 33 2.10 5.30 -5.72
N ILE A 34 2.78 4.70 -4.75
CA ILE A 34 4.06 4.03 -4.99
C ILE A 34 3.86 2.82 -5.91
N LEU A 35 2.83 2.00 -5.67
CA LEU A 35 2.46 0.89 -6.57
C LEU A 35 2.10 1.37 -7.97
N LYS A 36 1.38 2.49 -8.10
CA LYS A 36 1.08 3.10 -9.41
C LYS A 36 2.35 3.50 -10.14
N ARG A 37 3.30 4.11 -9.43
CA ARG A 37 4.60 4.48 -10.00
C ARG A 37 5.38 3.23 -10.44
N LEU A 38 5.41 2.20 -9.61
CA LEU A 38 6.02 0.90 -9.94
C LEU A 38 5.41 0.34 -11.24
N ALA A 39 4.09 0.19 -11.30
CA ALA A 39 3.39 -0.36 -12.46
C ALA A 39 3.63 0.48 -13.73
N ALA A 40 3.63 1.81 -13.62
CA ALA A 40 3.89 2.70 -14.75
C ALA A 40 5.33 2.58 -15.27
N MET A 41 6.32 2.44 -14.39
CA MET A 41 7.71 2.21 -14.79
C MET A 41 7.88 0.83 -15.43
N LEU A 42 7.26 -0.21 -14.85
CA LEU A 42 7.31 -1.56 -15.39
C LEU A 42 6.66 -1.65 -16.78
N ARG A 43 5.53 -0.97 -16.98
CA ARG A 43 4.92 -0.79 -18.30
C ARG A 43 5.88 -0.19 -19.31
N GLY A 44 6.64 0.82 -18.91
CA GLY A 44 7.64 1.48 -19.74
C GLY A 44 8.78 0.54 -20.13
N GLU A 45 9.30 -0.23 -19.17
CA GLU A 45 10.33 -1.24 -19.41
C GLU A 45 9.81 -2.31 -20.36
N ILE A 46 8.67 -2.96 -20.09
CA ILE A 46 8.10 -4.00 -20.98
C ILE A 46 7.75 -3.44 -22.38
N ARG A 47 7.31 -2.18 -22.47
CA ARG A 47 6.93 -1.55 -23.73
C ARG A 47 8.13 -1.07 -24.56
N TYR A 48 9.26 -0.72 -23.98
CA TYR A 48 10.34 -0.10 -24.77
C TYR A 48 11.70 -0.72 -24.54
N ALA A 49 11.94 -1.26 -23.36
CA ALA A 49 13.17 -1.93 -23.02
C ALA A 49 13.06 -3.43 -23.33
N LYS A 50 14.08 -3.98 -23.99
CA LYS A 50 14.28 -5.43 -24.11
C LYS A 50 15.15 -5.94 -22.96
N THR A 51 15.12 -5.24 -21.83
CA THR A 51 15.86 -5.59 -20.62
C THR A 51 15.23 -6.84 -19.99
N PRO A 52 16.05 -7.77 -19.46
CA PRO A 52 15.54 -8.84 -18.62
C PRO A 52 14.75 -8.26 -17.44
N LEU A 53 13.64 -8.92 -17.07
CA LEU A 53 12.79 -8.49 -15.94
C LEU A 53 13.54 -8.28 -14.62
N PRO A 54 14.51 -9.14 -14.21
CA PRO A 54 15.29 -8.89 -12.99
C PRO A 54 16.00 -7.53 -13.02
N GLU A 55 16.66 -7.19 -14.12
CA GLU A 55 17.35 -5.91 -14.28
C GLU A 55 16.38 -4.72 -14.23
N ALA A 56 15.21 -4.87 -14.86
CA ALA A 56 14.16 -3.87 -14.81
C ALA A 56 13.67 -3.65 -13.38
N PHE A 57 13.47 -4.72 -12.59
CA PHE A 57 13.07 -4.62 -11.19
C PHE A 57 14.11 -3.90 -10.34
N VAL A 58 15.40 -4.20 -10.48
CA VAL A 58 16.48 -3.50 -9.76
C VAL A 58 16.48 -2.00 -10.09
N ARG A 59 16.37 -1.64 -11.37
CA ARG A 59 16.33 -0.22 -11.80
C ARG A 59 15.10 0.52 -11.26
N ILE A 60 13.95 -0.16 -11.23
CA ILE A 60 12.72 0.40 -10.68
C ILE A 60 12.83 0.56 -9.17
N ALA A 61 13.37 -0.44 -8.47
CA ALA A 61 13.51 -0.46 -7.01
C ALA A 61 14.27 0.77 -6.49
N GLN A 62 15.36 1.17 -7.16
CA GLN A 62 16.17 2.36 -6.82
C GLN A 62 15.39 3.68 -6.86
N ARG A 63 14.19 3.70 -7.45
CA ARG A 63 13.31 4.88 -7.55
C ARG A 63 12.10 4.81 -6.62
N LEU A 64 11.97 3.73 -5.86
CA LEU A 64 10.92 3.52 -4.88
C LEU A 64 11.48 3.73 -3.47
N SER A 65 10.58 3.91 -2.51
CA SER A 65 10.91 3.91 -1.09
C SER A 65 10.52 2.56 -0.47
N GLU A 66 11.10 2.26 0.70
CA GLU A 66 10.67 1.11 1.48
C GLU A 66 9.16 1.14 1.80
N PRO A 67 8.50 -0.02 1.90
CA PRO A 67 9.04 -1.39 1.74
C PRO A 67 9.09 -1.90 0.28
N PHE A 68 8.73 -1.07 -0.69
CA PHE A 68 8.60 -1.49 -2.10
C PHE A 68 9.94 -1.61 -2.82
N GLN A 69 10.94 -0.86 -2.37
CA GLN A 69 12.31 -1.02 -2.83
C GLN A 69 12.82 -2.42 -2.48
N GLY A 70 12.85 -2.79 -1.20
CA GLY A 70 13.31 -4.11 -0.76
C GLY A 70 12.49 -5.25 -1.37
N PHE A 71 11.18 -5.07 -1.53
CA PHE A 71 10.33 -6.04 -2.23
C PHE A 71 10.83 -6.35 -3.65
N LEU A 72 11.11 -5.33 -4.47
CA LEU A 72 11.56 -5.56 -5.85
C LEU A 72 13.00 -6.08 -5.93
N GLU A 73 13.89 -5.62 -5.04
CA GLU A 73 15.27 -6.13 -4.98
C GLU A 73 15.30 -7.61 -4.64
N GLU A 74 14.48 -8.04 -3.67
CA GLU A 74 14.33 -9.45 -3.28
C GLU A 74 13.75 -10.32 -4.41
N VAL A 75 12.74 -9.81 -5.11
CA VAL A 75 12.16 -10.51 -6.27
C VAL A 75 13.20 -10.65 -7.39
N ALA A 76 13.95 -9.60 -7.68
CA ALA A 76 14.98 -9.62 -8.72
C ALA A 76 16.10 -10.60 -8.39
N GLY A 77 16.62 -10.55 -7.15
CA GLY A 77 17.71 -11.42 -6.71
C GLY A 77 17.33 -12.90 -6.73
N GLU A 78 16.09 -13.24 -6.37
CA GLU A 78 15.61 -14.63 -6.43
C GLU A 78 15.40 -15.10 -7.88
N LEU A 79 14.90 -14.22 -8.76
CA LEU A 79 14.74 -14.55 -10.18
C LEU A 79 16.08 -14.75 -10.90
N GLU A 80 17.15 -14.07 -10.48
CA GLU A 80 18.52 -14.26 -10.99
C GLU A 80 19.14 -15.59 -10.58
N GLN A 81 18.77 -16.14 -9.43
CA GLN A 81 19.28 -17.45 -8.98
C GLN A 81 18.78 -18.61 -9.85
N ALA A 82 17.76 -18.38 -10.69
CA ALA A 82 17.28 -19.30 -11.72
C ALA A 82 17.03 -20.73 -11.21
N ASP A 83 16.45 -20.83 -10.01
CA ASP A 83 16.13 -22.09 -9.31
C ASP A 83 14.97 -22.89 -9.94
N GLY A 84 14.40 -22.38 -11.04
CA GLY A 84 13.25 -22.95 -11.74
C GLY A 84 11.90 -22.49 -11.18
N THR A 85 11.89 -21.64 -10.14
CA THR A 85 10.66 -21.06 -9.61
C THR A 85 10.14 -19.96 -10.55
N GLY A 86 8.85 -20.00 -10.87
CA GLY A 86 8.22 -19.01 -11.73
C GLY A 86 8.11 -17.64 -11.08
N LEU A 87 8.17 -16.56 -11.88
CA LEU A 87 8.03 -15.18 -11.39
C LEU A 87 6.78 -14.98 -10.53
N GLY A 88 5.63 -15.50 -10.94
CA GLY A 88 4.39 -15.35 -10.19
C GLY A 88 4.47 -15.94 -8.76
N GLU A 89 5.17 -17.06 -8.60
CA GLU A 89 5.35 -17.69 -7.30
C GLU A 89 6.30 -16.89 -6.39
N ILE A 90 7.46 -16.49 -6.93
CA ILE A 90 8.42 -15.61 -6.25
C ILE A 90 7.72 -14.32 -5.80
N TRP A 91 7.00 -13.68 -6.73
CA TRP A 91 6.29 -12.42 -6.50
C TRP A 91 5.27 -12.55 -5.37
N ASN A 92 4.40 -13.57 -5.43
CA ASN A 92 3.35 -13.79 -4.43
C ASN A 92 3.93 -14.10 -3.05
N ARG A 93 4.99 -14.91 -2.98
CA ARG A 93 5.71 -15.20 -1.73
C ARG A 93 6.32 -13.93 -1.13
N LYS A 94 6.99 -13.11 -1.95
CA LYS A 94 7.64 -11.86 -1.49
C LYS A 94 6.62 -10.79 -1.09
N ILE A 95 5.43 -10.73 -1.68
CA ILE A 95 4.34 -9.85 -1.19
C ILE A 95 4.03 -10.15 0.28
N CYS A 96 3.88 -11.43 0.63
CA CYS A 96 3.56 -11.84 2.00
C CYS A 96 4.70 -11.54 2.98
N GLN A 97 5.95 -11.66 2.55
CA GLN A 97 7.13 -11.45 3.39
C GLN A 97 7.46 -9.95 3.58
N CYS A 98 7.53 -9.19 2.47
CA CYS A 98 8.04 -7.82 2.47
C CYS A 98 6.92 -6.79 2.74
N LEU A 99 5.70 -7.04 2.27
CA LEU A 99 4.62 -6.04 2.33
C LEU A 99 3.65 -6.27 3.50
N GLY A 100 4.00 -7.15 4.45
CA GLY A 100 3.17 -7.49 5.60
C GLY A 100 2.76 -6.27 6.44
N GLN A 101 3.67 -5.30 6.62
CA GLN A 101 3.47 -4.11 7.44
C GLN A 101 2.76 -2.94 6.73
N THR A 102 2.50 -3.07 5.42
CA THR A 102 1.79 -2.05 4.64
C THR A 102 0.34 -1.89 5.09
N ARG A 103 -0.26 -0.73 4.79
CA ARG A 103 -1.68 -0.42 4.98
C ARG A 103 -2.55 -0.76 3.75
N LEU A 104 -1.99 -1.50 2.79
CA LEU A 104 -2.72 -2.11 1.68
C LEU A 104 -3.83 -3.03 2.20
N THR A 105 -5.03 -2.89 1.65
CA THR A 105 -6.16 -3.78 1.97
C THR A 105 -5.96 -5.17 1.35
N GLY A 106 -6.78 -6.13 1.77
CA GLY A 106 -6.79 -7.46 1.14
C GLY A 106 -7.03 -7.39 -0.37
N ALA A 107 -7.94 -6.53 -0.82
CA ALA A 107 -8.20 -6.31 -2.25
C ALA A 107 -7.00 -5.69 -2.98
N ASP A 108 -6.28 -4.76 -2.35
CA ASP A 108 -5.08 -4.15 -2.95
C ASP A 108 -3.96 -5.19 -3.12
N ARG A 109 -3.76 -6.04 -2.11
CA ARG A 109 -2.78 -7.13 -2.15
C ARG A 109 -3.14 -8.17 -3.21
N GLU A 110 -4.41 -8.51 -3.34
CA GLU A 110 -4.83 -9.51 -4.32
C GLU A 110 -4.66 -9.03 -5.76
N ARG A 111 -5.00 -7.77 -6.04
CA ARG A 111 -4.70 -7.16 -7.34
C ARG A 111 -3.19 -7.15 -7.64
N LEU A 112 -2.36 -6.87 -6.62
CA LEU A 112 -0.90 -6.91 -6.76
C LEU A 112 -0.36 -8.33 -7.03
N LYS A 113 -0.97 -9.37 -6.45
CA LYS A 113 -0.63 -10.77 -6.75
C LYS A 113 -1.01 -11.15 -8.18
N THR A 114 -2.21 -10.80 -8.61
CA THR A 114 -2.66 -11.03 -10.00
C THR A 114 -1.72 -10.38 -11.01
N LEU A 115 -1.18 -9.19 -10.71
CA LEU A 115 -0.15 -8.58 -11.54
C LEU A 115 1.08 -9.50 -11.69
N GLY A 116 1.61 -10.03 -10.58
CA GLY A 116 2.78 -10.91 -10.58
C GLY A 116 2.58 -12.19 -11.40
N GLU A 117 1.39 -12.78 -11.30
CA GLU A 117 1.00 -13.93 -12.10
C GLU A 117 1.05 -13.59 -13.60
N VAL A 118 0.47 -12.46 -14.00
CA VAL A 118 0.42 -12.05 -15.41
C VAL A 118 1.81 -11.66 -15.96
N LEU A 119 2.68 -11.09 -15.13
CA LEU A 119 4.06 -10.78 -15.52
C LEU A 119 4.89 -12.04 -15.83
N GLY A 120 4.51 -13.20 -15.29
CA GLY A 120 5.19 -14.46 -15.56
C GLY A 120 4.93 -15.06 -16.95
N TYR A 121 3.97 -14.53 -17.72
CA TYR A 121 3.64 -15.03 -19.06
C TYR A 121 4.57 -14.45 -20.13
N LEU A 122 4.71 -15.14 -21.28
CA LEU A 122 5.56 -14.71 -22.40
C LEU A 122 4.92 -13.63 -23.32
N ASP A 123 3.59 -13.51 -23.31
CA ASP A 123 2.89 -12.59 -24.21
C ASP A 123 2.95 -11.14 -23.70
N ARG A 124 3.75 -10.33 -24.38
CA ARG A 124 3.97 -8.93 -24.07
C ARG A 124 2.71 -8.06 -24.21
N GLU A 125 1.85 -8.31 -25.20
CA GLU A 125 0.63 -7.51 -25.37
C GLU A 125 -0.33 -7.77 -24.21
N MET A 126 -0.45 -9.04 -23.81
CA MET A 126 -1.23 -9.43 -22.64
C MET A 126 -0.67 -8.84 -21.33
N GLN A 127 0.66 -8.86 -21.15
CA GLN A 127 1.31 -8.19 -20.01
C GLN A 127 1.00 -6.70 -19.96
N LEU A 128 1.10 -6.00 -21.09
CA LEU A 128 0.82 -4.56 -21.15
C LEU A 128 -0.64 -4.24 -20.87
N ALA A 129 -1.58 -5.03 -21.41
CA ALA A 129 -3.00 -4.87 -21.14
C ALA A 129 -3.33 -5.09 -19.65
N ALA A 130 -2.71 -6.09 -19.02
CA ALA A 130 -2.89 -6.34 -17.60
C ALA A 130 -2.31 -5.23 -16.71
N ILE A 131 -1.15 -4.66 -17.08
CA ILE A 131 -0.61 -3.51 -16.38
C ILE A 131 -1.51 -2.28 -16.55
N ASP A 132 -2.05 -2.05 -17.74
CA ASP A 132 -2.99 -0.94 -18.01
C ASP A 132 -4.26 -1.09 -17.15
N LEU A 133 -4.83 -2.29 -17.07
CA LEU A 133 -5.95 -2.58 -16.18
C LEU A 133 -5.58 -2.36 -14.70
N TYR A 134 -4.40 -2.78 -14.28
CA TYR A 134 -3.94 -2.60 -12.89
C TYR A 134 -3.73 -1.12 -12.55
N LEU A 135 -3.23 -0.32 -13.49
CA LEU A 135 -3.11 1.14 -13.33
C LEU A 135 -4.47 1.81 -13.14
N GLU A 136 -5.48 1.43 -13.92
CA GLU A 136 -6.85 1.91 -13.76
C GLU A 136 -7.44 1.52 -12.40
N GLN A 137 -7.24 0.27 -11.97
CA GLN A 137 -7.68 -0.20 -10.66
C GLN A 137 -7.01 0.55 -9.50
N LEU A 138 -5.72 0.89 -9.65
CA LEU A 138 -5.00 1.71 -8.68
C LEU A 138 -5.54 3.14 -8.64
N ASP A 139 -5.91 3.72 -9.79
CA ASP A 139 -6.53 5.05 -9.83
C ASP A 139 -7.88 5.07 -9.11
N CYS A 140 -8.73 4.07 -9.34
CA CYS A 140 -9.96 3.89 -8.57
C CYS A 140 -9.66 3.73 -7.08
N GLY A 141 -8.71 2.86 -6.70
CA GLY A 141 -8.36 2.64 -5.30
C GLY A 141 -7.78 3.88 -4.60
N ILE A 142 -7.03 4.72 -5.31
CA ILE A 142 -6.52 6.00 -4.79
C ILE A 142 -7.68 6.98 -4.61
N ALA A 143 -8.61 7.08 -5.57
CA ALA A 143 -9.78 7.94 -5.47
C ALA A 143 -10.66 7.54 -4.28
N GLU A 144 -10.98 6.25 -4.15
CA GLU A 144 -11.72 5.69 -3.02
C GLU A 144 -11.03 6.01 -1.69
N ALA A 145 -9.72 5.80 -1.59
CA ALA A 145 -8.98 6.06 -0.35
C ALA A 145 -8.94 7.55 0.02
N LEU A 146 -8.97 8.45 -0.97
CA LEU A 146 -9.07 9.90 -0.75
C LEU A 146 -10.49 10.33 -0.32
N GLU A 147 -11.54 9.76 -0.91
CA GLU A 147 -12.93 10.00 -0.50
C GLU A 147 -13.21 9.47 0.91
N ASP A 148 -12.74 8.26 1.19
CA ASP A 148 -12.78 7.65 2.51
C ASP A 148 -12.07 8.53 3.54
N ARG A 149 -10.92 9.11 3.19
CA ARG A 149 -10.22 10.04 4.07
C ARG A 149 -11.07 11.28 4.36
N GLY A 150 -11.66 11.90 3.34
CA GLY A 150 -12.48 13.11 3.51
C GLY A 150 -13.68 12.90 4.43
N SER A 151 -14.36 11.75 4.29
CA SER A 151 -15.52 11.38 5.11
C SER A 151 -15.12 10.92 6.51
N LYS A 152 -14.15 10.01 6.62
CA LYS A 152 -13.75 9.38 7.89
C LYS A 152 -12.94 10.31 8.78
N GLU A 153 -12.12 11.22 8.25
CA GLU A 153 -11.36 12.17 9.07
C GLU A 153 -12.28 13.11 9.86
N ARG A 154 -13.39 13.55 9.24
CA ARG A 154 -14.41 14.37 9.93
C ARG A 154 -15.13 13.55 11.01
N LEU A 155 -15.55 12.33 10.67
CA LEU A 155 -16.24 11.43 11.59
C LEU A 155 -15.36 11.07 12.79
N TYR A 156 -14.14 10.57 12.59
CA TYR A 156 -13.24 10.19 13.68
C TYR A 156 -12.85 11.37 14.58
N ARG A 157 -12.64 12.56 14.01
CA ARG A 157 -12.41 13.76 14.82
C ARG A 157 -13.63 14.12 15.67
N SER A 158 -14.84 14.05 15.11
CA SER A 158 -16.07 14.30 15.86
C SER A 158 -16.34 13.24 16.94
N LEU A 159 -16.08 11.96 16.64
CA LEU A 159 -16.26 10.85 17.58
C LEU A 159 -15.25 10.92 18.74
N GLY A 160 -13.99 11.27 18.46
CA GLY A 160 -12.97 11.47 19.48
C GLY A 160 -13.34 12.59 20.45
N VAL A 161 -13.81 13.73 19.93
CA VAL A 161 -14.27 14.85 20.76
C VAL A 161 -15.52 14.48 21.56
N ALA A 162 -16.54 13.90 20.92
CA ALA A 162 -17.79 13.53 21.58
C ALA A 162 -17.59 12.42 22.64
N GLY A 163 -16.80 11.40 22.34
CA GLY A 163 -16.45 10.32 23.28
C GLY A 163 -15.59 10.81 24.44
N GLY A 164 -14.66 11.73 24.18
CA GLY A 164 -13.88 12.40 25.23
C GLY A 164 -14.77 13.21 26.17
N ILE A 165 -15.70 14.02 25.65
CA ILE A 165 -16.67 14.78 26.44
C ILE A 165 -17.56 13.84 27.27
N PHE A 166 -18.07 12.76 26.67
CA PHE A 166 -18.91 11.78 27.37
C PHE A 166 -18.19 11.13 28.56
N LEU A 167 -16.92 10.71 28.38
CA LEU A 167 -16.12 10.13 29.46
C LEU A 167 -15.78 11.16 30.55
N VAL A 168 -15.57 12.43 30.19
CA VAL A 168 -15.38 13.51 31.17
C VAL A 168 -16.65 13.70 32.01
N ILE A 169 -17.83 13.66 31.40
CA ILE A 169 -19.12 13.75 32.11
C ILE A 169 -19.30 12.57 33.08
N LEU A 170 -18.94 11.34 32.67
CA LEU A 170 -19.02 10.15 33.54
C LEU A 170 -18.02 10.16 34.71
N LEU A 171 -16.89 10.88 34.57
CA LEU A 171 -15.83 10.92 35.58
C LEU A 171 -16.09 11.96 36.68
N ILE A 172 -16.87 13.00 36.38
CA ILE A 172 -17.24 14.08 37.31
C ILE A 172 -18.14 13.52 38.41
#